data_AF-A0A7X4E183-F1
#
_entry.id   AF-A0A7X4E183-F1
#
_cell.length_a   1.000
_cell.length_b   1.000
_cell.length_c   1.000
_cell.angle_alpha   90.00
_cell.angle_beta   90.00
_cell.angle_gamma   90.00
#
_symmetry.space_group_name_H-M   'P 1'
#
loop_
_entity.id
_entity.type
_entity.pdbx_description
1 polymer ?
#
loop_
_entity_poly.entity_id
_entity_poly.type
_entity_poly.pdbx_seq_one_letter_code
_entity_poly.pdbx_strand_id
1 'polypeptide(L)'
;MMVCLGRNYLEAVAADLKALIERLGDPQRVMVFASGVPLPGLEESWVPISGGLRLILGGTSSSTTLRSAKAVLEELGALPPSVDEARVIMARLTAEAGDLPSFDRRRQDDDMILHWILDHLTENPNSAKTSALRHFRDGGNACEQARFGQLFDKARKIAM
;
A
#
# COMPACT_ATOMS: atom_id res chain seq x y z
N MET A 1 -4.61 6.45 22.79
CA MET A 1 -5.05 5.29 21.98
C MET A 1 -4.42 5.40 20.59
N MET A 2 -3.93 4.30 20.04
CA MET A 2 -3.42 4.24 18.66
C MET A 2 -4.34 3.37 17.82
N VAL A 3 -4.74 3.87 16.66
CA VAL A 3 -5.61 3.19 15.70
C VAL A 3 -4.83 2.93 14.44
N CYS A 4 -4.62 1.66 14.09
CA CYS A 4 -3.87 1.21 12.93
C CYS A 4 -4.77 0.35 12.05
N LEU A 5 -5.51 0.97 11.15
CA LEU A 5 -6.50 0.30 10.31
C LEU A 5 -6.28 0.67 8.84
N GLY A 6 -6.65 -0.25 7.94
CA GLY A 6 -6.71 0.06 6.50
C GLY A 6 -7.87 1.00 6.19
N ARG A 7 -7.80 1.69 5.05
CA ARG A 7 -8.78 2.70 4.62
C ARG A 7 -10.23 2.23 4.71
N ASN A 8 -10.55 1.06 4.18
CA ASN A 8 -11.93 0.53 4.18
C ASN A 8 -12.45 0.29 5.61
N TYR A 9 -11.58 -0.17 6.51
CA TYR A 9 -11.95 -0.36 7.92
C TYR A 9 -12.12 0.98 8.63
N LEU A 10 -11.25 1.96 8.37
CA LEU A 10 -11.38 3.32 8.92
C LEU A 10 -12.69 3.97 8.51
N GLU A 11 -13.10 3.82 7.25
CA GLU A 11 -14.39 4.34 6.78
C GLU A 11 -15.57 3.67 7.50
N ALA A 12 -15.49 2.35 7.71
CA ALA A 12 -16.52 1.61 8.42
C ALA A 12 -16.67 2.02 9.90
N VAL A 13 -15.59 2.40 10.58
CA VAL A 13 -15.59 2.79 12.00
C VAL A 13 -15.48 4.30 12.22
N ALA A 14 -15.58 5.12 11.17
CA ALA A 14 -15.31 6.55 11.25
C ALA A 14 -16.25 7.26 12.23
N ALA A 15 -17.53 6.87 12.25
CA ALA A 15 -18.51 7.43 13.18
C ALA A 15 -18.16 7.11 14.64
N ASP A 16 -17.74 5.87 14.92
CA ASP A 16 -17.36 5.43 16.27
C ASP A 16 -16.10 6.16 16.76
N LEU A 17 -15.12 6.36 15.87
CA LEU A 17 -13.89 7.10 16.20
C LEU A 17 -14.18 8.57 16.53
N LYS A 18 -15.09 9.22 15.82
CA LYS A 18 -15.51 10.60 16.12
C LYS A 18 -16.21 10.68 17.47
N ALA A 19 -17.17 9.80 17.73
CA ALA A 19 -17.86 9.73 19.01
C ALA A 19 -16.90 9.46 20.17
N LEU A 20 -15.85 8.66 19.94
CA LEU A 20 -14.78 8.43 20.92
C LEU A 20 -13.97 9.71 21.18
N ILE A 21 -13.54 10.41 20.13
CA ILE A 21 -12.78 11.68 20.25
C ILE A 21 -13.59 12.72 21.03
N GLU A 22 -14.87 12.90 20.67
CA GLU A 22 -15.79 13.81 21.36
C GLU A 22 -15.92 13.46 22.86
N ARG A 23 -16.04 12.17 23.19
CA ARG A 23 -16.12 11.71 24.58
C ARG A 23 -14.84 11.90 25.37
N LEU A 24 -13.68 11.78 24.73
CA LEU A 24 -12.39 11.99 25.37
C LEU A 24 -12.09 13.48 25.60
N GLY A 25 -12.74 14.37 24.84
CA GLY A 25 -12.59 15.82 24.95
C GLY A 25 -11.22 16.35 24.50
N ASP A 26 -10.36 15.49 23.96
CA ASP A 26 -8.99 15.79 23.57
C ASP A 26 -8.57 14.89 22.38
N PRO A 27 -8.57 15.43 21.15
CA PRO A 27 -8.19 14.69 19.94
C PRO A 27 -6.76 14.16 19.95
N GLN A 28 -5.85 14.77 20.73
CA GLN A 28 -4.45 14.34 20.82
C GLN A 28 -4.31 12.97 21.49
N ARG A 29 -5.35 12.51 22.21
CA ARG A 29 -5.37 11.20 22.87
C ARG A 29 -5.73 10.05 21.93
N VAL A 30 -6.16 10.34 20.71
CA VAL A 30 -6.44 9.34 19.69
C VAL A 30 -5.54 9.61 18.49
N MET A 31 -4.64 8.69 18.19
CA MET A 31 -3.76 8.79 17.03
C MET A 31 -4.19 7.76 15.98
N VAL A 32 -4.60 8.25 14.81
CA VAL A 32 -5.04 7.42 13.68
C VAL A 32 -3.91 7.35 12.65
N PHE A 33 -3.23 6.21 12.60
CA PHE A 33 -2.12 5.96 11.68
C PHE A 33 -2.67 5.43 10.36
N ALA A 34 -2.66 6.27 9.33
CA ALA A 34 -3.30 5.95 8.06
C ALA A 34 -2.66 6.69 6.88
N SER A 35 -2.78 6.09 5.69
CA SER A 35 -2.32 6.67 4.43
C SER A 35 -3.42 7.48 3.74
N GLY A 36 -3.01 8.43 2.92
CA GLY A 36 -3.91 9.31 2.17
C GLY A 36 -4.47 10.47 3.00
N VAL A 37 -5.60 11.00 2.53
CA VAL A 37 -6.24 12.18 3.11
C VAL A 37 -7.02 11.77 4.37
N PRO A 38 -6.97 12.58 5.46
CA PRO A 38 -7.80 12.37 6.64
C PRO A 38 -9.29 12.26 6.30
N LEU A 39 -10.00 11.43 7.07
CA LEU A 39 -11.46 11.42 7.01
C LEU A 39 -12.01 12.67 7.72
N PRO A 40 -13.12 13.27 7.22
CA PRO A 40 -13.71 14.44 7.84
C PRO A 40 -13.98 14.23 9.33
N GLY A 41 -13.54 15.13 10.20
CA GLY A 41 -13.69 15.03 11.66
C GLY A 41 -12.63 14.18 12.37
N LEU A 42 -11.63 13.67 11.66
CA LEU A 42 -10.47 12.96 12.24
C LEU A 42 -9.15 13.69 11.98
N GLU A 43 -9.19 14.90 11.42
CA GLU A 43 -8.01 15.68 10.99
C GLU A 43 -7.03 15.89 12.14
N GLU A 44 -7.52 16.28 13.32
CA GLU A 44 -6.67 16.56 14.48
C GLU A 44 -6.05 15.29 15.08
N SER A 45 -6.68 14.13 14.88
CA SER A 45 -6.19 12.83 15.34
C SER A 45 -5.33 12.10 14.29
N TRP A 46 -5.21 12.66 13.08
CA TRP A 46 -4.59 11.95 11.95
C TRP A 46 -3.06 12.02 11.98
N VAL A 47 -2.42 10.86 11.88
CA VAL A 47 -0.98 10.69 11.72
C VAL A 47 -0.71 10.13 10.31
N PRO A 48 -0.17 10.94 9.38
CA PRO A 48 -0.03 10.56 7.98
C PRO A 48 1.08 9.53 7.77
N ILE A 49 0.76 8.45 7.06
CA ILE A 49 1.67 7.35 6.76
C ILE A 49 1.97 7.30 5.26
N SER A 50 3.25 7.44 4.92
CA SER A 50 3.76 7.23 3.56
C SER A 50 4.02 5.76 3.27
N GLY A 51 3.75 5.33 2.04
CA GLY A 51 4.13 3.99 1.57
C GLY A 51 5.65 3.76 1.56
N GLY A 52 6.43 4.84 1.42
CA GLY A 52 7.91 4.82 1.44
C GLY A 52 8.47 4.27 2.74
N LEU A 53 7.77 4.46 3.86
CA LEU A 53 8.18 3.97 5.19
C LEU A 53 8.44 2.46 5.23
N ARG A 54 7.85 1.68 4.31
CA ARG A 54 8.15 0.24 4.17
C ARG A 54 9.62 -0.02 3.83
N LEU A 55 10.31 0.89 3.16
CA LEU A 55 11.72 0.75 2.79
C LEU A 55 12.65 0.72 4.01
N ILE A 56 12.31 1.46 5.06
CA ILE A 56 13.11 1.54 6.30
C ILE A 56 12.52 0.69 7.44
N LEU A 57 11.19 0.57 7.55
CA LEU A 57 10.51 -0.20 8.59
C LEU A 57 10.29 -1.67 8.22
N GLY A 58 10.52 -2.02 6.95
CA GLY A 58 10.28 -3.35 6.39
C GLY A 58 8.81 -3.76 6.34
N GLY A 59 8.57 -5.05 6.12
CA GLY A 59 7.22 -5.63 6.11
C GLY A 59 6.48 -5.51 4.77
N THR A 60 5.16 -5.44 4.83
CA THR A 60 4.21 -5.32 3.70
C THR A 60 3.45 -4.01 3.80
N SER A 61 2.82 -3.55 2.72
CA SER A 61 1.95 -2.36 2.75
C SER A 61 0.83 -2.47 3.79
N SER A 62 0.32 -3.68 4.05
CA SER A 62 -0.71 -3.93 5.07
C SER A 62 -0.21 -3.81 6.51
N SER A 63 1.11 -3.95 6.75
CA SER A 63 1.71 -3.82 8.08
C SER A 63 2.40 -2.49 8.31
N THR A 64 2.47 -1.62 7.30
CA THR A 64 3.15 -0.31 7.39
C THR A 64 2.55 0.56 8.48
N THR A 65 1.22 0.69 8.59
CA THR A 65 0.56 1.52 9.62
C THR A 65 0.89 1.06 11.04
N LEU A 66 0.85 -0.25 11.29
CA LEU A 66 1.20 -0.83 12.59
C LEU A 66 2.69 -0.64 12.92
N ARG A 67 3.57 -0.83 11.94
CA ARG A 67 5.02 -0.64 12.12
C ARG A 67 5.38 0.82 12.37
N SER A 68 4.68 1.74 11.70
CA SER A 68 4.81 3.17 11.95
C SER A 68 4.38 3.54 13.36
N ALA A 69 3.24 3.04 13.83
CA ALA A 69 2.80 3.23 15.22
C ALA A 69 3.82 2.68 16.22
N LYS A 70 4.37 1.48 15.95
CA LYS A 70 5.43 0.91 16.77
C LYS A 70 6.68 1.80 16.80
N ALA A 71 7.14 2.31 15.66
CA ALA A 71 8.30 3.21 15.60
C ALA A 71 8.07 4.49 16.41
N VAL A 72 6.86 5.08 16.33
CA VAL A 72 6.50 6.23 17.18
C VAL A 72 6.56 5.88 18.66
N LEU A 73 6.00 4.73 19.07
CA LEU A 73 6.07 4.30 20.48
C LEU A 73 7.50 4.09 20.96
N GLU A 74 8.35 3.48 20.14
CA GLU A 74 9.76 3.23 20.46
C GLU A 74 10.53 4.55 20.65
N GLU A 75 10.24 5.57 19.84
CA GLU A 75 10.92 6.87 19.92
C GLU A 75 10.37 7.79 21.02
N LEU A 76 9.06 7.76 21.28
CA LEU A 76 8.46 8.48 22.41
C LEU A 76 8.96 7.94 23.75
N GLY A 77 9.21 6.63 23.85
CA GLY A 77 9.65 5.98 25.08
C GLY A 77 8.65 6.18 26.22
N ALA A 78 9.02 6.98 27.22
CA ALA A 78 8.18 7.28 28.38
C ALA A 78 7.38 8.59 28.27
N LEU A 79 7.54 9.35 27.16
CA LEU A 79 6.80 10.58 26.94
C LEU A 79 5.30 10.29 26.75
N PRO A 80 4.40 11.18 27.22
CA PRO A 80 2.98 11.05 26.97
C PRO A 80 2.72 11.07 25.46
N PRO A 81 2.00 10.09 24.90
CA PRO A 81 1.79 10.06 23.47
C PRO A 81 0.85 11.17 23.01
N SER A 82 1.31 11.97 22.05
CA SER A 82 0.54 13.02 21.38
C SER A 82 0.53 12.84 19.86
N VAL A 83 -0.51 13.34 19.20
CA VAL A 83 -0.61 13.30 17.73
C VAL A 83 0.48 14.19 17.12
N ASP A 84 0.78 15.34 17.73
CA ASP A 84 1.77 16.27 17.20
C ASP A 84 3.19 15.70 17.26
N GLU A 85 3.59 15.04 18.35
CA GLU A 85 4.90 14.36 18.39
C GLU A 85 4.94 13.19 17.41
N ALA A 86 3.86 12.42 17.30
CA ALA A 86 3.76 11.35 16.32
C ALA A 86 3.91 11.87 14.88
N ARG A 87 3.35 13.04 14.56
CA ARG A 87 3.51 13.70 13.26
C ARG A 87 4.94 14.14 13.01
N VAL A 88 5.61 14.71 14.02
CA VAL A 88 7.02 15.12 13.90
C VAL A 88 7.90 13.90 13.60
N ILE A 89 7.72 12.82 14.36
CA ILE A 89 8.45 11.57 14.16
C ILE A 89 8.17 10.99 12.76
N MET A 90 6.90 10.94 12.35
CA MET A 90 6.51 10.42 11.04
C MET A 90 7.00 11.27 9.87
N ALA A 91 7.00 12.60 10.01
CA ALA A 91 7.54 13.50 9.00
C ALA A 91 9.04 13.25 8.80
N ARG A 92 9.80 13.11 9.90
CA ARG A 92 11.23 12.78 9.86
C ARG A 92 11.50 11.43 9.20
N LEU A 93 10.79 10.38 9.63
CA LEU A 93 10.95 9.03 9.06
C LEU A 93 10.51 8.96 7.60
N THR A 94 9.49 9.73 7.20
CA THR A 94 9.06 9.80 5.80
C THR A 94 10.11 10.48 4.93
N ALA A 95 10.73 11.55 5.42
CA ALA A 95 11.82 12.22 4.71
C ALA A 95 13.06 11.31 4.55
N GLU A 96 13.35 10.48 5.56
CA GLU A 96 14.45 9.50 5.52
C GLU A 96 14.17 8.34 4.55
N ALA A 97 12.94 7.83 4.52
CA ALA A 97 12.58 6.69 3.69
C ALA A 97 12.62 6.99 2.19
N GLY A 98 12.39 8.25 1.81
CA GLY A 98 12.20 8.65 0.43
C GLY A 98 10.92 8.08 -0.20
N ASP A 99 10.76 8.32 -1.49
CA ASP A 99 9.61 7.80 -2.23
C ASP A 99 9.82 6.34 -2.62
N LEU A 100 8.73 5.56 -2.62
CA LEU A 100 8.76 4.25 -3.24
C LEU A 100 9.19 4.41 -4.70
N PRO A 101 10.04 3.50 -5.24
CA PRO A 101 10.33 3.49 -6.66
C PRO A 101 9.01 3.46 -7.44
N SER A 102 8.72 4.56 -8.13
CA SER A 102 7.61 4.61 -9.06
C SER A 102 8.01 3.76 -10.25
N PHE A 103 7.59 2.51 -10.25
CA PHE A 103 7.60 1.76 -11.49
C PHE A 103 6.52 2.38 -12.36
N ASP A 104 6.94 3.20 -13.35
CA ASP A 104 6.09 3.79 -14.38
C ASP A 104 5.55 2.68 -15.30
N ARG A 105 4.64 1.92 -14.70
CA ARG A 105 4.03 0.74 -15.23
C ARG A 105 2.94 1.20 -16.19
N ARG A 106 3.32 1.47 -17.44
CA ARG A 106 2.37 1.73 -18.52
C ARG A 106 1.30 0.65 -18.51
N ARG A 107 0.03 1.04 -18.38
CA ARG A 107 -1.10 0.13 -18.58
C ARG A 107 -1.02 -0.36 -20.02
N GLN A 108 -0.56 -1.59 -20.19
CA GLN A 108 -0.60 -2.29 -21.46
C GLN A 108 -2.06 -2.72 -21.71
N ASP A 109 -2.55 -2.47 -22.92
CA ASP A 109 -3.86 -2.92 -23.37
C ASP A 109 -3.89 -4.47 -23.40
N ASP A 110 -5.08 -5.05 -23.26
CA ASP A 110 -5.26 -6.51 -23.34
C ASP A 110 -4.72 -7.06 -24.67
N ASP A 111 -4.87 -6.30 -25.77
CA ASP A 111 -4.39 -6.70 -27.09
C ASP A 111 -2.86 -6.72 -27.20
N MET A 112 -2.17 -5.79 -26.54
CA MET A 112 -0.69 -5.80 -26.48
C MET A 112 -0.19 -6.95 -25.61
N ILE A 113 -0.83 -7.20 -24.47
CA ILE A 113 -0.48 -8.32 -23.59
C ILE A 113 -0.73 -9.64 -24.33
N LEU A 114 -1.85 -9.75 -25.06
CA LEU A 114 -2.20 -10.94 -25.82
C LEU A 114 -1.21 -11.20 -26.96
N HIS A 115 -0.84 -10.18 -27.73
CA HIS A 115 0.20 -10.30 -28.76
C HIS A 115 1.52 -10.77 -28.16
N TRP A 116 1.97 -10.12 -27.07
CA TRP A 116 3.20 -10.52 -26.41
C TRP A 116 3.16 -11.98 -25.94
N ILE A 117 2.03 -12.44 -25.40
CA ILE A 117 1.89 -13.84 -24.97
C ILE A 117 1.94 -14.80 -26.16
N LEU A 118 1.31 -14.45 -27.30
CA LEU A 118 1.34 -15.28 -28.51
C LEU A 118 2.77 -15.40 -29.06
N ASP A 119 3.52 -14.29 -29.11
CA ASP A 119 4.91 -14.27 -29.53
C ASP A 119 5.77 -15.13 -28.56
N HIS A 120 5.59 -14.93 -27.25
CA HIS A 120 6.30 -15.69 -26.22
C HIS A 120 6.01 -17.19 -26.28
N LEU A 121 4.77 -17.59 -26.55
CA LEU A 121 4.38 -18.99 -26.71
C LEU A 121 4.87 -19.59 -28.02
N THR A 122 5.04 -18.79 -29.07
CA THR A 122 5.65 -19.24 -30.33
C THR A 122 7.11 -19.62 -30.11
N GLU A 123 7.85 -18.80 -29.37
CA GLU A 123 9.25 -19.05 -29.02
C GLU A 123 9.40 -20.12 -27.91
N ASN A 124 8.44 -20.20 -26.99
CA ASN A 124 8.47 -21.06 -25.82
C ASN A 124 7.13 -21.83 -25.63
N PRO A 125 6.84 -22.86 -26.44
CA PRO A 125 5.53 -23.53 -26.48
C PRO A 125 5.08 -24.16 -25.15
N ASN A 126 6.06 -24.57 -24.32
CA ASN A 126 5.82 -25.22 -23.04
C ASN A 126 5.96 -24.27 -21.83
N SER A 127 6.01 -22.96 -22.05
CA SER A 127 6.19 -21.99 -20.95
C SER A 127 5.01 -22.02 -19.98
N ALA A 128 5.29 -22.07 -18.67
CA ALA A 128 4.27 -21.95 -17.65
C ALA A 128 3.79 -20.49 -17.52
N LYS A 129 2.51 -20.31 -17.19
CA LYS A 129 1.89 -18.99 -16.99
C LYS A 129 2.65 -18.10 -16.00
N THR A 130 3.13 -18.68 -14.90
CA THR A 130 3.91 -17.95 -13.88
C THR A 130 5.31 -17.54 -14.37
N SER A 131 5.97 -18.37 -15.19
CA SER A 131 7.26 -18.00 -15.79
C SER A 131 7.10 -16.92 -16.86
N ALA A 132 6.07 -17.02 -17.70
CA ALA A 132 5.75 -16.00 -18.71
C ALA A 132 5.40 -14.66 -18.07
N LEU A 133 4.58 -14.64 -17.00
CA LEU A 133 4.24 -13.42 -16.26
C LEU A 133 5.48 -12.77 -15.61
N ARG A 134 6.40 -13.58 -15.09
CA ARG A 134 7.65 -13.08 -14.54
C ARG A 134 8.49 -12.41 -15.63
N HIS A 135 8.69 -13.09 -16.75
CA HIS A 135 9.42 -12.55 -17.90
C HIS A 135 8.80 -11.25 -18.41
N PHE A 136 7.47 -11.20 -18.54
CA PHE A 136 6.74 -10.01 -18.95
C PHE A 136 7.00 -8.81 -18.02
N ARG A 137 7.05 -9.06 -16.71
CA ARG A 137 7.32 -8.04 -15.68
C ARG A 137 8.78 -7.62 -15.61
N ASP A 138 9.70 -8.56 -15.80
CA ASP A 138 11.14 -8.30 -15.84
C ASP A 138 11.49 -7.38 -17.03
N GLY A 139 10.71 -7.46 -18.12
CA GLY A 139 10.74 -6.52 -19.26
C GLY A 139 10.12 -5.14 -19.01
N GLY A 140 9.78 -4.81 -17.76
CA GLY A 140 9.24 -3.50 -17.37
C GLY A 140 7.71 -3.35 -17.52
N ASN A 141 6.99 -4.40 -17.94
CA ASN A 141 5.54 -4.32 -18.15
C ASN A 141 4.73 -4.66 -16.89
N ALA A 142 3.52 -4.11 -16.82
CA ALA A 142 2.61 -4.33 -15.70
C ALA A 142 1.36 -5.08 -16.11
N CYS A 143 1.12 -6.21 -15.46
CA CYS A 143 -0.16 -6.88 -15.53
C CYS A 143 -0.47 -7.56 -14.20
N GLU A 144 -1.74 -7.49 -13.79
CA GLU A 144 -2.26 -8.26 -12.67
C GLU A 144 -2.20 -9.75 -12.99
N GLN A 145 -1.90 -10.59 -11.99
CA GLN A 145 -1.75 -12.03 -12.21
C GLN A 145 -3.05 -12.69 -12.71
N ALA A 146 -4.20 -12.22 -12.24
CA ALA A 146 -5.50 -12.70 -12.69
C ALA A 146 -5.76 -12.34 -14.16
N ARG A 147 -5.58 -11.05 -14.51
CA ARG A 147 -5.73 -10.52 -15.88
C ARG A 147 -4.79 -11.21 -16.87
N PHE A 148 -3.49 -11.24 -16.57
CA PHE A 148 -2.50 -11.94 -17.40
C PHE A 148 -2.87 -13.40 -17.57
N GLY A 149 -3.40 -14.01 -16.51
CA GLY A 149 -3.83 -15.38 -16.53
C GLY A 149 -4.94 -15.68 -17.51
N GLN A 150 -5.98 -14.86 -17.53
CA GLN A 150 -7.10 -15.01 -18.46
C GLN A 150 -6.62 -14.86 -19.91
N LEU A 151 -5.75 -13.89 -20.17
CA LEU A 151 -5.17 -13.67 -21.50
C LEU A 151 -4.25 -14.81 -21.93
N PHE A 152 -3.48 -15.38 -21.00
CA PHE A 152 -2.60 -16.53 -21.28
C PHE A 152 -3.38 -17.78 -21.65
N ASP A 153 -4.48 -18.04 -20.93
CA ASP A 153 -5.37 -19.17 -21.24
C ASP A 153 -6.09 -18.96 -22.59
N LYS A 154 -6.41 -17.71 -22.95
CA LYS A 154 -6.94 -17.35 -24.28
C LYS A 154 -5.90 -17.57 -25.38
N ALA A 155 -4.67 -17.10 -25.19
CA ALA A 155 -3.58 -17.24 -26.16
C ALA A 155 -3.22 -18.71 -26.43
N ARG A 156 -3.14 -19.57 -25.40
CA ARG A 156 -2.91 -21.01 -25.57
C ARG A 156 -3.97 -21.70 -26.43
N LYS A 157 -5.23 -21.27 -26.34
CA LYS A 157 -6.31 -21.82 -27.18
C LYS A 157 -6.20 -21.38 -28.65
N ILE A 158 -5.57 -20.23 -28.90
CA ILE A 158 -5.35 -19.70 -30.26
C ILE A 158 -4.11 -20.34 -30.89
N ALA A 159 -3.10 -20.65 -30.10
CA ALA A 159 -1.84 -21.27 -30.53
C ALA A 159 -1.88 -22.81 -30.65
N MET A 160 -2.98 -23.44 -30.24
CA MET A 160 -3.27 -24.87 -30.46
C MET A 160 -4.07 -25.06 -31.74
#